data_AF-A0A1U7SGG6-F1
#
_entry.id   AF-A0A1U7SGG6-F1
#
_cell.length_a   1.000
_cell.length_b   1.000
_cell.length_c   1.000
_cell.angle_alpha   90.00
_cell.angle_beta   90.00
_cell.angle_gamma   90.00
#
_symmetry.space_group_name_H-M   'P 1'
#
loop_
_entity.id
_entity.type
_entity.pdbx_description
1 polymer ?
#
loop_
_entity_poly.entity_id
_entity_poly.type
_entity_poly.pdbx_seq_one_letter_code
_entity_poly.pdbx_strand_id
1 'polypeptide(L)'
;MRLGALQSGVDAMQVSAREFERWKEWVHQYAYHLASRNASLLVLRASFDLGDHKAKWAEFLSRFLDSVRCGELRDLELNWTLTHLEPPDFYPPGTCSMTQVSLAKMDQINHFQSLLEKLLRCAPKLAKMKLPFDWSAHSVAVLTRFQHLHTLELKYFWSLKGVCPEILQELTKALPKLRTLIFHVLVPVKDLGVSYSLESRSLEYLDVSQSRGLVFCRLDLPSLRALRVKKTVRGIILNRRTRLALQSRWACLYGLLRSGTPNLRIFNNKALLPHWRDHAYEELNALLLQSCYCIQHSDTWLL
;
A
#
# COMPACT_ATOMS: atom_id res chain seq x y z
N MET A 1 -2.48 -17.29 -22.92
CA MET A 1 -1.64 -16.15 -22.47
C MET A 1 -1.54 -16.25 -20.95
N ARG A 2 -0.40 -16.76 -20.42
CA ARG A 2 -0.22 -17.08 -18.99
C ARG A 2 -0.09 -15.79 -18.17
N LEU A 3 -0.99 -15.57 -17.22
CA LEU A 3 -0.87 -14.55 -16.17
C LEU A 3 0.21 -14.99 -15.18
N GLY A 4 1.43 -14.50 -15.38
CA GLY A 4 2.51 -14.66 -14.42
C GLY A 4 2.27 -13.78 -13.19
N ALA A 5 1.58 -14.32 -12.20
CA ALA A 5 1.67 -13.83 -10.84
C ALA A 5 3.08 -14.13 -10.31
N LEU A 6 4.00 -13.17 -10.44
CA LEU A 6 5.25 -13.22 -9.71
C LEU A 6 4.96 -12.99 -8.23
N GLN A 7 4.72 -14.08 -7.51
CA GLN A 7 5.00 -14.17 -6.08
C GLN A 7 6.52 -14.09 -5.92
N SER A 8 7.02 -12.95 -5.46
CA SER A 8 8.40 -12.83 -5.00
C SER A 8 8.42 -13.19 -3.51
N GLY A 9 8.90 -14.39 -3.19
CA GLY A 9 9.55 -14.69 -1.91
C GLY A 9 8.66 -14.77 -0.68
N VAL A 10 7.65 -15.64 -0.70
CA VAL A 10 7.19 -16.30 0.54
C VAL A 10 7.42 -17.78 0.28
N ASP A 11 8.37 -18.39 0.99
CA ASP A 11 8.42 -19.84 1.11
C ASP A 11 7.06 -20.26 1.67
N ALA A 12 6.15 -20.68 0.78
CA ALA A 12 4.89 -21.26 1.17
C ALA A 12 5.25 -22.64 1.75
N MET A 13 5.55 -22.67 3.05
CA MET A 13 5.60 -23.92 3.79
C MET A 13 4.29 -24.65 3.51
N GLN A 14 4.38 -25.83 2.90
CA GLN A 14 3.22 -26.70 2.73
C GLN A 14 2.85 -27.21 4.13
N VAL A 15 1.85 -26.56 4.73
CA VAL A 15 1.31 -26.95 6.03
C VAL A 15 0.20 -27.97 5.80
N SER A 16 0.22 -29.08 6.53
CA SER A 16 -0.86 -30.05 6.46
C SER A 16 -2.17 -29.47 7.03
N ALA A 17 -3.32 -29.95 6.57
CA ALA A 17 -4.62 -29.50 7.11
C ALA A 17 -4.71 -29.65 8.64
N ARG A 18 -4.11 -30.71 9.20
CA ARG A 18 -4.06 -30.94 10.65
C ARG A 18 -3.26 -29.88 11.40
N GLU A 19 -2.11 -29.47 10.85
CA GLU A 19 -1.29 -28.41 11.43
C GLU A 19 -2.00 -27.05 11.35
N PHE A 20 -2.72 -26.80 10.26
CA PHE A 20 -3.55 -25.60 10.13
C PHE A 20 -4.66 -25.55 11.19
N GLU A 21 -5.41 -26.64 11.38
CA GLU A 21 -6.42 -26.72 12.46
C GLU A 21 -5.82 -26.51 13.84
N ARG A 22 -4.70 -27.16 14.15
CA ARG A 22 -3.99 -26.98 15.43
C ARG A 22 -3.55 -25.52 15.64
N TRP A 23 -3.08 -24.87 14.58
CA TRP A 23 -2.75 -23.45 14.63
C TRP A 23 -3.99 -22.58 14.88
N LYS A 24 -5.12 -22.86 14.22
CA LYS A 24 -6.38 -22.14 14.45
C LYS A 24 -6.84 -22.26 15.90
N GLU A 25 -6.82 -23.46 16.46
CA GLU A 25 -7.14 -23.70 17.87
C GLU A 25 -6.23 -22.89 18.80
N TRP A 26 -4.92 -22.92 18.53
CA TRP A 26 -3.95 -22.15 19.30
C TRP A 26 -4.21 -20.64 19.23
N VAL A 27 -4.53 -20.09 18.05
CA VAL A 27 -4.90 -18.67 17.88
C VAL A 27 -6.11 -18.32 18.75
N HIS A 28 -7.15 -19.16 18.76
CA HIS A 28 -8.35 -18.93 19.56
C HIS A 28 -8.05 -19.00 21.07
N GLN A 29 -7.28 -20.00 21.51
CA GLN A 29 -6.87 -20.14 22.91
C GLN A 29 -6.03 -18.94 23.37
N TYR A 30 -5.10 -18.47 22.54
CA TYR A 30 -4.28 -17.31 22.86
C TYR A 30 -5.11 -16.02 22.93
N ALA A 31 -6.04 -15.82 21.99
CA ALA A 31 -6.97 -14.69 22.04
C ALA A 31 -7.84 -14.73 23.30
N TYR A 32 -8.38 -15.89 23.66
CA TYR A 32 -9.14 -16.08 24.90
C TYR A 32 -8.29 -15.79 26.15
N HIS A 33 -7.04 -16.24 26.17
CA HIS A 33 -6.11 -15.96 27.25
C HIS A 33 -5.90 -14.45 27.44
N LEU A 34 -5.71 -13.69 26.35
CA LEU A 34 -5.56 -12.23 26.41
C LEU A 34 -6.86 -11.54 26.87
N ALA A 35 -8.01 -11.98 26.35
CA ALA A 35 -9.32 -11.46 26.73
C ALA A 35 -9.64 -11.69 28.21
N SER A 36 -9.43 -12.91 28.71
CA SER A 36 -9.68 -13.26 30.12
C SER A 36 -8.85 -12.44 31.12
N ARG A 37 -7.69 -11.94 30.68
CA ARG A 37 -6.81 -11.09 31.47
C ARG A 37 -7.04 -9.59 31.27
N ASN A 38 -8.03 -9.22 30.46
CA ASN A 38 -8.29 -7.85 30.05
C ASN A 38 -7.01 -7.14 29.56
N ALA A 39 -6.25 -7.85 28.72
CA ALA A 39 -4.94 -7.41 28.26
C ALA A 39 -5.04 -6.06 27.53
N SER A 40 -4.05 -5.19 27.75
CA SER A 40 -3.89 -3.97 26.98
C SER A 40 -3.01 -4.25 25.77
N LEU A 41 -3.58 -4.15 24.57
CA LEU A 41 -2.84 -4.33 23.33
C LEU A 41 -2.00 -3.09 23.03
N LEU A 42 -0.69 -3.29 22.86
CA LEU A 42 0.22 -2.26 22.36
C LEU A 42 0.52 -2.45 20.86
N VAL A 43 0.51 -3.72 20.42
CA VAL A 43 0.83 -4.13 19.06
C VAL A 43 -0.15 -5.23 18.66
N LEU A 44 -0.69 -5.14 17.44
CA LEU A 44 -1.48 -6.19 16.80
C LEU A 44 -0.83 -6.59 15.49
N ARG A 45 -0.36 -7.83 15.41
CA ARG A 45 0.16 -8.43 14.18
C ARG A 45 -0.64 -9.66 13.81
N ALA A 46 -1.20 -9.68 12.61
CA ALA A 46 -2.04 -10.77 12.18
C ALA A 46 -2.05 -10.92 10.65
N SER A 47 -2.34 -12.12 10.18
CA SER A 47 -2.56 -12.39 8.76
C SER A 47 -3.69 -13.39 8.63
N PHE A 48 -4.84 -12.88 8.20
CA PHE A 48 -6.09 -13.62 8.13
C PHE A 48 -6.81 -13.24 6.84
N ASP A 49 -7.28 -14.23 6.08
CA ASP A 49 -8.20 -13.96 4.98
C ASP A 49 -9.57 -13.59 5.56
N LEU A 50 -9.94 -12.31 5.47
CA LEU A 50 -11.24 -11.84 5.98
C LEU A 50 -12.42 -12.23 5.09
N GLY A 51 -12.18 -12.79 3.90
CA GLY A 51 -13.20 -13.36 3.01
C GLY A 51 -13.41 -14.85 3.23
N ASP A 52 -12.64 -15.49 4.10
CA ASP A 52 -12.81 -16.91 4.40
C ASP A 52 -14.09 -17.15 5.24
N HIS A 53 -15.14 -17.62 4.56
CA HIS A 53 -16.42 -17.97 5.18
C HIS A 53 -16.36 -19.19 6.10
N LYS A 54 -15.33 -20.05 5.98
CA LYS A 54 -15.16 -21.25 6.81
C LYS A 54 -14.50 -20.88 8.13
N ALA A 55 -13.36 -20.20 8.09
CA ALA A 55 -12.64 -19.83 9.31
C ALA A 55 -13.20 -18.58 10.00
N LYS A 56 -13.96 -17.74 9.28
CA LYS A 56 -14.67 -16.58 9.83
C LYS A 56 -13.76 -15.61 10.59
N TRP A 57 -12.56 -15.37 10.05
CA TRP A 57 -11.55 -14.54 10.71
C TRP A 57 -12.00 -13.10 10.95
N ALA A 58 -12.87 -12.56 10.10
CA ALA A 58 -13.46 -11.23 10.30
C ALA A 58 -14.27 -11.16 11.60
N GLU A 59 -15.13 -12.15 11.84
CA GLU A 59 -15.95 -12.24 13.06
C GLU A 59 -15.06 -12.47 14.29
N PHE A 60 -14.08 -13.37 14.18
CA PHE A 60 -13.10 -13.64 15.23
C PHE A 60 -12.35 -12.37 15.64
N LEU A 61 -11.74 -11.66 14.67
CA LEU A 61 -10.94 -10.48 14.95
C LEU A 61 -11.79 -9.33 15.51
N SER A 62 -13.01 -9.17 15.00
CA SER A 62 -13.97 -8.21 15.53
C SER A 62 -14.28 -8.50 16.99
N ARG A 63 -14.65 -9.73 17.35
CA ARG A 63 -14.94 -10.12 18.75
C ARG A 63 -13.72 -10.02 19.65
N PHE A 64 -12.55 -10.39 19.14
CA PHE A 64 -11.30 -10.23 19.86
C PHE A 64 -11.06 -8.78 20.25
N LEU A 65 -11.19 -7.83 19.32
CA LEU A 65 -11.03 -6.40 19.59
C LEU A 65 -12.05 -5.83 20.60
N ASP A 66 -13.25 -6.42 20.73
CA ASP A 66 -14.22 -6.04 21.76
C ASP A 66 -13.84 -6.55 23.16
N SER A 67 -13.08 -7.65 23.22
CA SER A 67 -12.78 -8.36 24.47
C SER A 67 -11.45 -7.96 25.12
N VAL A 68 -10.68 -7.07 24.48
CA VAL A 68 -9.36 -6.60 24.94
C VAL A 68 -9.30 -5.08 24.94
N ARG A 69 -8.39 -4.51 25.74
CA ARG A 69 -8.20 -3.05 25.78
C ARG A 69 -7.32 -2.61 24.62
N CYS A 70 -7.92 -1.92 23.65
CA CYS A 70 -7.22 -1.40 22.47
C CYS A 70 -6.78 0.07 22.61
N GLY A 71 -7.10 0.74 23.72
CA GLY A 71 -6.85 2.19 23.90
C GLY A 71 -5.37 2.59 23.79
N GLU A 72 -4.45 1.68 24.11
CA GLU A 72 -3.00 1.86 24.00
C GLU A 72 -2.39 1.22 22.74
N LEU A 73 -3.19 0.74 21.80
CA LEU A 73 -2.69 0.13 20.57
C LEU A 73 -1.98 1.19 19.73
N ARG A 74 -0.69 0.98 19.49
CA ARG A 74 0.18 1.90 18.73
C ARG A 74 0.54 1.38 17.36
N ASP A 75 0.77 0.07 17.25
CA ASP A 75 1.27 -0.55 16.02
C ASP A 75 0.30 -1.63 15.50
N LEU A 76 -0.15 -1.47 14.26
CA LEU A 76 -0.97 -2.44 13.54
C LEU A 76 -0.22 -2.95 12.31
N GLU A 77 -0.01 -4.26 12.24
CA GLU A 77 0.45 -4.95 11.03
C GLU A 77 -0.55 -6.06 10.70
N LEU A 78 -1.42 -5.80 9.72
CA LEU A 78 -2.51 -6.70 9.38
C LEU A 78 -2.48 -7.03 7.89
N ASN A 79 -2.35 -8.31 7.56
CA ASN A 79 -2.65 -8.79 6.22
C ASN A 79 -4.04 -9.43 6.21
N TRP A 80 -5.05 -8.70 5.74
CA TRP A 80 -6.45 -9.17 5.72
C TRP A 80 -6.83 -9.98 4.47
N THR A 81 -5.86 -10.29 3.61
CA THR A 81 -6.11 -10.82 2.26
C THR A 81 -5.75 -12.30 2.11
N LEU A 82 -5.05 -12.86 3.09
CA LEU A 82 -4.56 -14.24 3.09
C LEU A 82 -4.30 -14.72 4.51
N THR A 83 -4.41 -16.03 4.71
CA THR A 83 -4.01 -16.73 5.94
C THR A 83 -2.71 -17.50 5.68
N HIS A 84 -1.61 -17.16 6.35
CA HIS A 84 -0.26 -17.64 5.99
C HIS A 84 -0.04 -19.16 6.04
N LEU A 85 -0.82 -19.88 6.83
CA LEU A 85 -0.69 -21.33 7.03
C LEU A 85 -1.80 -22.13 6.35
N GLU A 86 -2.61 -21.48 5.51
CA GLU A 86 -3.69 -22.16 4.79
C GLU A 86 -3.10 -23.11 3.73
N PRO A 87 -3.48 -24.41 3.74
CA PRO A 87 -2.97 -25.36 2.77
C PRO A 87 -3.39 -24.98 1.33
N PRO A 88 -2.49 -25.12 0.33
CA PRO A 88 -2.78 -24.75 -1.06
C PRO A 88 -3.93 -25.55 -1.70
N ASP A 89 -4.26 -26.72 -1.16
CA ASP A 89 -5.28 -27.64 -1.70
C ASP A 89 -6.72 -27.34 -1.23
N PHE A 90 -6.96 -26.24 -0.52
CA PHE A 90 -8.31 -25.94 0.00
C PHE A 90 -9.33 -25.56 -1.09
N TYR A 91 -8.86 -25.20 -2.29
CA TYR A 91 -9.68 -24.90 -3.46
C TYR A 91 -9.21 -25.71 -4.67
N PRO A 92 -10.02 -26.63 -5.23
CA PRO A 92 -9.64 -27.37 -6.42
C PRO A 92 -9.42 -26.40 -7.60
N PRO A 93 -8.34 -26.57 -8.37
CA PRO A 93 -8.10 -25.74 -9.56
C PRO A 93 -9.26 -25.88 -10.55
N GLY A 94 -9.92 -24.77 -10.90
CA GLY A 94 -10.89 -24.72 -12.00
C GLY A 94 -12.37 -24.57 -11.64
N THR A 95 -12.75 -24.45 -10.36
CA THR A 95 -14.17 -24.34 -9.95
C THR A 95 -14.68 -22.93 -9.66
N CYS A 96 -13.81 -21.92 -9.56
CA CYS A 96 -14.25 -20.54 -9.28
C CYS A 96 -14.45 -19.72 -10.55
N SER A 97 -15.68 -19.29 -10.81
CA SER A 97 -15.96 -18.31 -11.84
C SER A 97 -15.36 -16.95 -11.46
N MET A 98 -15.05 -16.11 -12.46
CA MET A 98 -14.61 -14.72 -12.21
C MET A 98 -15.61 -13.92 -11.35
N THR A 99 -16.90 -14.24 -11.43
CA THR A 99 -17.94 -13.65 -10.58
C THR A 99 -17.83 -14.07 -9.12
N GLN A 100 -17.54 -15.35 -8.83
CA GLN A 100 -17.33 -15.81 -7.45
C GLN A 100 -16.06 -15.20 -6.83
N VAL A 101 -14.98 -15.08 -7.60
CA VAL A 101 -13.77 -14.37 -7.16
C VAL A 101 -14.08 -12.91 -6.85
N SER A 102 -14.90 -12.25 -7.68
CA SER A 102 -15.27 -10.86 -7.44
C SER A 102 -16.13 -10.67 -6.19
N LEU A 103 -17.04 -11.60 -5.89
CA LEU A 103 -17.89 -11.56 -4.70
C LEU A 103 -17.07 -11.77 -3.42
N ALA A 104 -16.26 -12.83 -3.36
CA ALA A 104 -15.42 -13.12 -2.18
C ALA A 104 -14.50 -11.95 -1.83
N LYS A 105 -13.97 -11.26 -2.84
CA LYS A 105 -13.14 -10.08 -2.63
C LYS A 105 -13.93 -8.84 -2.22
N MET A 106 -15.19 -8.67 -2.66
CA MET A 106 -16.05 -7.59 -2.15
C MET A 106 -16.39 -7.83 -0.67
N ASP A 107 -16.59 -9.08 -0.26
CA ASP A 107 -16.75 -9.43 1.14
C ASP A 107 -15.48 -9.13 1.95
N GLN A 108 -14.30 -9.46 1.42
CA GLN A 108 -13.02 -9.04 2.03
C GLN A 108 -12.97 -7.53 2.27
N ILE A 109 -13.38 -6.72 1.28
CA ILE A 109 -13.41 -5.26 1.39
C ILE A 109 -14.39 -4.82 2.48
N ASN A 110 -15.63 -5.35 2.48
CA ASN A 110 -16.66 -4.98 3.46
C ASN A 110 -16.22 -5.31 4.90
N HIS A 111 -15.62 -6.48 5.09
CA HIS A 111 -15.06 -6.89 6.38
C HIS A 111 -13.86 -6.03 6.79
N PHE A 112 -12.98 -5.70 5.86
CA PHE A 112 -11.86 -4.78 6.11
C PHE A 112 -12.35 -3.38 6.52
N GLN A 113 -13.33 -2.82 5.82
CA GLN A 113 -13.90 -1.51 6.12
C GLN A 113 -14.53 -1.49 7.52
N SER A 114 -15.34 -2.50 7.83
CA SER A 114 -15.95 -2.66 9.17
C SER A 114 -14.90 -2.75 10.27
N LEU A 115 -13.81 -3.48 10.02
CA LEU A 115 -12.69 -3.61 10.94
C LEU A 115 -11.93 -2.28 11.11
N LEU A 116 -11.69 -1.55 10.02
CA LEU A 116 -10.99 -0.26 10.05
C LEU A 116 -11.79 0.78 10.84
N GLU A 117 -13.10 0.85 10.66
CA GLU A 117 -13.99 1.69 11.47
C GLU A 117 -13.96 1.31 12.95
N LYS A 118 -13.91 0.01 13.25
CA LYS A 118 -13.81 -0.49 14.62
C LYS A 118 -12.50 -0.08 15.28
N LEU A 119 -11.38 -0.25 14.58
CA LEU A 119 -10.06 0.18 15.01
C LEU A 119 -10.02 1.69 15.26
N LEU A 120 -10.67 2.49 14.42
CA LEU A 120 -10.77 3.93 14.64
C LEU A 120 -11.44 4.28 15.97
N ARG A 121 -12.45 3.51 16.38
CA ARG A 121 -13.15 3.72 17.65
C ARG A 121 -12.34 3.23 18.86
N CYS A 122 -11.69 2.06 18.75
CA CYS A 122 -11.08 1.42 19.91
C CYS A 122 -9.57 1.70 20.08
N ALA A 123 -8.87 2.16 19.04
CA ALA A 123 -7.43 2.41 19.02
C ALA A 123 -7.09 3.88 18.64
N PRO A 124 -7.46 4.87 19.48
CA PRO A 124 -7.27 6.29 19.17
C PRO A 124 -5.79 6.73 19.10
N LYS A 125 -4.89 5.94 19.70
CA LYS A 125 -3.44 6.20 19.78
C LYS A 125 -2.64 5.50 18.68
N LEU A 126 -3.30 4.95 17.67
CA LEU A 126 -2.64 4.22 16.60
C LEU A 126 -1.67 5.14 15.85
N ALA A 127 -0.38 4.77 15.89
CA ALA A 127 0.74 5.55 15.38
C ALA A 127 1.36 4.93 14.13
N LYS A 128 1.27 3.60 13.99
CA LYS A 128 1.79 2.87 12.83
C LYS A 128 0.75 1.90 12.29
N MET A 129 0.59 1.89 10.98
CA MET A 129 -0.33 0.99 10.30
C MET A 129 0.34 0.42 9.04
N LYS A 130 0.30 -0.90 8.90
CA LYS A 130 0.81 -1.65 7.75
C LYS A 130 -0.22 -2.69 7.32
N LEU A 131 -0.80 -2.52 6.13
CA LEU A 131 -1.85 -3.41 5.62
C LEU A 131 -2.02 -3.32 4.11
N PRO A 132 -2.52 -4.37 3.43
CA PRO A 132 -3.15 -4.21 2.12
C PRO A 132 -4.25 -3.15 2.19
N PHE A 133 -4.46 -2.33 1.17
CA PHE A 133 -5.42 -1.22 1.29
C PHE A 133 -6.30 -1.10 0.06
N ASP A 134 -7.62 -1.08 0.28
CA ASP A 134 -8.56 -0.73 -0.77
C ASP A 134 -8.64 0.80 -0.86
N TRP A 135 -8.32 1.34 -2.03
CA TRP A 135 -8.34 2.78 -2.29
C TRP A 135 -9.75 3.31 -2.56
N SER A 136 -10.77 2.71 -1.94
CA SER A 136 -12.12 3.26 -2.00
C SER A 136 -12.21 4.58 -1.23
N ALA A 137 -13.12 5.46 -1.66
CA ALA A 137 -13.35 6.73 -0.97
C ALA A 137 -13.71 6.52 0.51
N HIS A 138 -14.49 5.47 0.81
CA HIS A 138 -14.87 5.14 2.18
C HIS A 138 -13.65 4.77 3.06
N SER A 139 -12.82 3.84 2.61
CA SER A 139 -11.64 3.42 3.39
C SER A 139 -10.65 4.56 3.62
N VAL A 140 -10.48 5.46 2.63
CA VAL A 140 -9.66 6.66 2.80
C VAL A 140 -10.29 7.64 3.78
N ALA A 141 -11.60 7.89 3.70
CA ALA A 141 -12.30 8.75 4.65
C ALA A 141 -12.24 8.24 6.10
N VAL A 142 -12.21 6.91 6.31
CA VAL A 142 -11.97 6.33 7.65
C VAL A 142 -10.51 6.51 8.05
N LEU A 143 -9.57 6.24 7.14
CA LEU A 143 -8.13 6.32 7.40
C LEU A 143 -7.67 7.74 7.76
N THR A 144 -8.24 8.76 7.11
CA THR A 144 -7.91 10.18 7.37
C THR A 144 -8.28 10.62 8.79
N ARG A 145 -9.13 9.87 9.51
CA ARG A 145 -9.53 10.18 10.88
C ARG A 145 -8.53 9.71 11.94
N PHE A 146 -7.52 8.92 11.57
CA PHE A 146 -6.45 8.49 12.49
C PHE A 146 -5.38 9.57 12.67
N GLN A 147 -5.68 10.59 13.48
CA GLN A 147 -4.87 11.80 13.64
C GLN A 147 -3.51 11.61 14.37
N HIS A 148 -3.22 10.41 14.87
CA HIS A 148 -1.96 10.05 15.53
C HIS A 148 -1.01 9.25 14.63
N LEU A 149 -1.39 8.95 13.39
CA LEU A 149 -0.54 8.19 12.48
C LEU A 149 0.74 8.95 12.13
N HIS A 150 1.86 8.28 12.36
CA HIS A 150 3.21 8.71 11.99
C HIS A 150 3.79 7.87 10.87
N THR A 151 3.41 6.59 10.78
CA THR A 151 3.88 5.66 9.75
C THR A 151 2.71 4.93 9.13
N LEU A 152 2.64 4.97 7.81
CA LEU A 152 1.61 4.31 7.03
C LEU A 152 2.24 3.52 5.88
N GLU A 153 2.03 2.21 5.87
CA GLU A 153 2.43 1.30 4.79
C GLU A 153 1.20 0.64 4.17
N LEU A 154 0.81 1.11 2.99
CA LEU A 154 -0.34 0.64 2.23
C LEU A 154 0.11 -0.28 1.11
N LYS A 155 -0.02 -1.58 1.34
CA LYS A 155 0.28 -2.59 0.33
C LYS A 155 -0.83 -2.62 -0.71
N TYR A 156 -0.44 -2.99 -1.92
CA TYR A 156 -1.36 -3.09 -3.04
C TYR A 156 -2.41 -4.17 -2.80
N PHE A 157 -3.69 -3.83 -3.00
CA PHE A 157 -4.82 -4.75 -2.98
C PHE A 157 -5.68 -4.55 -4.23
N TRP A 158 -5.84 -5.62 -5.01
CA TRP A 158 -6.73 -5.77 -6.19
C TRP A 158 -6.60 -4.73 -7.33
N SER A 159 -6.30 -5.22 -8.54
CA SER A 159 -6.02 -4.52 -9.81
C SER A 159 -7.11 -3.73 -10.52
N LEU A 160 -8.39 -3.88 -10.18
CA LEU A 160 -9.44 -3.41 -11.09
C LEU A 160 -9.87 -1.96 -10.86
N LYS A 161 -9.54 -1.38 -9.70
CA LYS A 161 -9.82 0.03 -9.40
C LYS A 161 -8.50 0.79 -9.27
N GLY A 162 -8.31 1.77 -10.15
CA GLY A 162 -7.21 2.72 -10.03
C GLY A 162 -7.41 3.64 -8.84
N VAL A 163 -6.31 4.25 -8.39
CA VAL A 163 -6.37 5.24 -7.32
C VAL A 163 -6.75 6.58 -7.93
N CYS A 164 -7.84 7.15 -7.44
CA CYS A 164 -8.29 8.49 -7.81
C CYS A 164 -7.27 9.52 -7.30
N PRO A 165 -6.77 10.46 -8.13
CA PRO A 165 -5.80 11.48 -7.69
C PRO A 165 -6.27 12.30 -6.47
N GLU A 166 -7.55 12.65 -6.45
CA GLU A 166 -8.17 13.47 -5.40
C GLU A 166 -8.14 12.73 -4.06
N ILE A 167 -8.42 11.42 -4.07
CA ILE A 167 -8.42 10.56 -2.88
C ILE A 167 -7.01 10.44 -2.29
N LEU A 168 -5.99 10.27 -3.14
CA LEU A 168 -4.59 10.22 -2.68
C LEU A 168 -4.15 11.56 -2.08
N GLN A 169 -4.57 12.66 -2.71
CA GLN A 169 -4.26 14.00 -2.23
C GLN A 169 -4.94 14.25 -0.87
N GLU A 170 -6.21 13.89 -0.72
CA GLU A 170 -6.98 13.98 0.52
C GLU A 170 -6.26 13.26 1.68
N LEU A 171 -5.81 12.02 1.44
CA LEU A 171 -5.08 11.24 2.43
C LEU A 171 -3.85 11.99 2.97
N THR A 172 -3.02 12.51 2.07
CA THR A 172 -1.76 13.18 2.46
C THR A 172 -1.96 14.53 3.14
N LYS A 173 -3.07 15.22 2.83
CA LYS A 173 -3.45 16.48 3.47
C LYS A 173 -4.05 16.28 4.85
N ALA A 174 -4.86 15.24 5.03
CA ALA A 174 -5.64 15.03 6.25
C ALA A 174 -4.85 14.42 7.42
N LEU A 175 -3.63 13.93 7.18
CA LEU A 175 -2.77 13.29 8.18
C LEU A 175 -1.60 14.20 8.58
N PRO A 176 -1.80 15.15 9.52
CA PRO A 176 -0.83 16.21 9.82
C PRO A 176 0.44 15.70 10.50
N LYS A 177 0.42 14.52 11.12
CA LYS A 177 1.56 13.93 11.85
C LYS A 177 2.30 12.84 11.07
N LEU A 178 1.88 12.56 9.83
CA LEU A 178 2.43 11.49 9.01
C LEU A 178 3.86 11.82 8.58
N ARG A 179 4.84 11.05 9.06
CA ARG A 179 6.26 11.22 8.71
C ARG A 179 6.73 10.23 7.66
N THR A 180 6.14 9.03 7.64
CA THR A 180 6.54 7.94 6.75
C THR A 180 5.33 7.44 6.00
N LEU A 181 5.37 7.52 4.68
CA LEU A 181 4.35 6.99 3.79
C LEU A 181 4.99 6.03 2.79
N ILE A 182 4.54 4.79 2.81
CA ILE A 182 4.90 3.76 1.83
C ILE A 182 3.60 3.30 1.20
N PHE A 183 3.49 3.36 -0.12
CA PHE A 183 2.31 2.80 -0.77
C PHE A 183 2.60 2.20 -2.13
N HIS A 184 1.85 1.14 -2.43
CA HIS A 184 1.98 0.39 -3.66
C HIS A 184 0.65 0.49 -4.42
N VAL A 185 0.67 1.13 -5.58
CA VAL A 185 -0.51 1.28 -6.43
C VAL A 185 -0.26 0.78 -7.84
N LEU A 186 -1.29 0.18 -8.44
CA LEU A 186 -1.32 -0.13 -9.86
C LEU A 186 -2.28 0.85 -10.52
N VAL A 187 -1.76 1.77 -11.32
CA VAL A 187 -2.60 2.65 -12.16
C VAL A 187 -3.13 1.80 -13.32
N PRO A 188 -4.43 1.62 -13.57
CA PRO A 188 -4.92 0.83 -14.70
C PRO A 188 -4.49 1.37 -16.07
N VAL A 189 -4.54 0.54 -17.12
CA VAL A 189 -4.16 0.97 -18.48
C VAL A 189 -5.06 2.09 -19.01
N LYS A 190 -6.36 2.01 -18.69
CA LYS A 190 -7.34 3.05 -19.04
C LYS A 190 -7.04 4.41 -18.40
N ASP A 191 -6.28 4.42 -17.31
CA ASP A 191 -5.93 5.60 -16.53
C ASP A 191 -4.49 6.07 -16.85
N LEU A 192 -3.87 5.54 -17.92
CA LEU A 192 -2.59 6.03 -18.41
C LEU A 192 -2.73 7.51 -18.81
N GLY A 193 -1.86 8.35 -18.24
CA GLY A 193 -1.90 9.80 -18.44
C GLY A 193 -2.44 10.56 -17.22
N VAL A 194 -3.10 9.87 -16.29
CA VAL A 194 -3.42 10.43 -14.97
C VAL A 194 -2.11 10.72 -14.23
N SER A 195 -2.08 11.87 -13.56
CA SER A 195 -0.94 12.28 -12.75
C SER A 195 -1.42 12.73 -11.37
N TYR A 196 -0.56 12.56 -10.38
CA TYR A 196 -0.91 12.68 -8.98
C TYR A 196 -0.22 13.87 -8.34
N SER A 197 -0.95 14.55 -7.45
CA SER A 197 -0.42 15.64 -6.63
C SER A 197 -0.30 15.16 -5.19
N LEU A 198 0.87 15.37 -4.57
CA LEU A 198 1.07 15.11 -3.15
C LEU A 198 1.47 16.40 -2.43
N GLU A 199 0.77 16.68 -1.33
CA GLU A 199 1.03 17.84 -0.49
C GLU A 199 1.03 17.41 0.97
N SER A 200 2.13 17.65 1.68
CA SER A 200 2.24 17.33 3.11
C SER A 200 3.39 18.10 3.75
N ARG A 201 3.10 18.74 4.90
CA ARG A 201 4.10 19.50 5.65
C ARG A 201 4.91 18.66 6.62
N SER A 202 4.48 17.45 6.93
CA SER A 202 5.10 16.57 7.93
C SER A 202 5.80 15.36 7.34
N LEU A 203 5.55 15.03 6.07
CA LEU A 203 6.11 13.85 5.44
C LEU A 203 7.63 13.98 5.27
N GLU A 204 8.37 13.06 5.88
CA GLU A 204 9.84 13.00 5.86
C GLU A 204 10.36 11.87 4.95
N TYR A 205 9.61 10.78 4.80
CA TYR A 205 9.97 9.62 4.00
C TYR A 205 8.79 9.19 3.11
N LEU A 206 9.05 9.08 1.80
CA LEU A 206 8.09 8.59 0.82
C LEU A 206 8.69 7.42 0.03
N ASP A 207 8.01 6.28 0.00
CA ASP A 207 8.37 5.14 -0.86
C ASP A 207 7.19 4.69 -1.70
N VAL A 208 7.35 4.86 -3.01
CA VAL A 208 6.40 4.44 -4.04
C VAL A 208 7.08 3.52 -5.06
N SER A 209 8.23 2.94 -4.72
CA SER A 209 9.07 2.16 -5.64
C SER A 209 8.41 0.88 -6.16
N GLN A 210 7.42 0.36 -5.45
CA GLN A 210 6.64 -0.80 -5.90
C GLN A 210 5.37 -0.42 -6.68
N SER A 211 5.11 0.88 -6.86
CA SER A 211 3.99 1.35 -7.66
C SER A 211 4.25 1.17 -9.16
N ARG A 212 3.19 0.94 -9.92
CA ARG A 212 3.23 0.69 -11.36
C ARG A 212 2.37 1.71 -12.08
N GLY A 213 3.02 2.58 -12.87
CA GLY A 213 2.35 3.63 -13.63
C GLY A 213 2.00 4.88 -12.83
N LEU A 214 2.50 5.02 -11.59
CA LEU A 214 2.33 6.23 -10.78
C LEU A 214 3.24 7.35 -11.32
N VAL A 215 2.63 8.47 -11.74
CA VAL A 215 3.34 9.65 -12.24
C VAL A 215 2.88 10.87 -11.46
N PHE A 216 3.81 11.70 -11.00
CA PHE A 216 3.46 12.93 -10.28
C PHE A 216 3.36 14.12 -11.23
N CYS A 217 2.43 15.03 -10.96
CA CYS A 217 2.35 16.36 -11.56
C CYS A 217 2.71 17.48 -10.58
N ARG A 218 2.60 17.23 -9.28
CA ARG A 218 3.00 18.16 -8.23
C ARG A 218 3.49 17.40 -7.00
N LEU A 219 4.60 17.87 -6.44
CA LEU A 219 5.09 17.47 -5.12
C LEU A 219 5.26 18.76 -4.32
N ASP A 220 4.60 18.87 -3.17
CA ASP A 220 4.76 19.95 -2.21
C ASP A 220 5.03 19.32 -0.85
N LEU A 221 6.27 18.89 -0.67
CA LEU A 221 6.71 18.08 0.46
C LEU A 221 7.93 18.75 1.11
N PRO A 222 7.75 19.92 1.76
CA PRO A 222 8.85 20.72 2.29
C PRO A 222 9.70 19.97 3.32
N SER A 223 9.13 19.01 4.05
CA SER A 223 9.83 18.22 5.07
C SER A 223 10.46 16.93 4.55
N LEU A 224 10.30 16.61 3.26
CA LEU A 224 10.75 15.35 2.69
C LEU A 224 12.27 15.27 2.73
N ARG A 225 12.80 14.23 3.36
CA ARG A 225 14.24 13.94 3.49
C ARG A 225 14.67 12.79 2.59
N ALA A 226 13.79 11.82 2.38
CA ALA A 226 14.08 10.63 1.60
C ALA A 226 12.92 10.25 0.67
N LEU A 227 13.25 9.99 -0.59
CA LEU A 227 12.32 9.52 -1.61
C LEU A 227 12.83 8.23 -2.26
N ARG A 228 11.97 7.22 -2.34
CA ARG A 228 12.18 6.03 -3.17
C ARG A 228 11.07 5.94 -4.21
N VAL A 229 11.48 5.89 -5.47
CA VAL A 229 10.59 5.77 -6.62
C VAL A 229 11.31 5.00 -7.72
N LYS A 230 10.58 4.11 -8.38
CA LYS A 230 11.12 3.30 -9.45
C LYS A 230 10.12 3.30 -10.59
N LYS A 231 10.65 3.54 -11.78
CA LYS A 231 9.90 3.39 -13.02
C LYS A 231 9.74 1.91 -13.29
N THR A 232 8.52 1.41 -13.18
CA THR A 232 8.21 0.01 -13.53
C THR A 232 7.63 -0.06 -14.93
N VAL A 233 8.27 -0.86 -15.77
CA VAL A 233 7.83 -1.19 -17.12
C VAL A 233 6.59 -2.07 -17.06
N ARG A 234 5.61 -1.81 -17.93
CA ARG A 234 4.30 -2.50 -17.90
C ARG A 234 4.09 -3.54 -18.99
N GLY A 235 5.06 -3.76 -19.90
CA GLY A 235 4.92 -4.70 -21.03
C GLY A 235 3.73 -4.36 -21.93
N ILE A 236 3.38 -3.07 -22.03
CA ILE A 236 2.27 -2.57 -22.84
C ILE A 236 2.87 -1.92 -24.07
N ILE A 237 2.67 -2.50 -25.24
CA ILE A 237 3.18 -1.92 -26.48
C ILE A 237 2.22 -0.83 -26.96
N LEU A 238 2.61 0.44 -26.79
CA LEU A 238 1.95 1.57 -27.45
C LEU A 238 2.77 2.01 -28.66
N ASN A 239 2.09 2.47 -29.71
CA ASN A 239 2.78 3.09 -30.83
C ASN A 239 3.51 4.37 -30.38
N ARG A 240 4.54 4.78 -31.13
CA ARG A 240 5.40 5.92 -30.78
C ARG A 240 4.60 7.22 -30.58
N ARG A 241 3.58 7.46 -31.40
CA ARG A 241 2.77 8.69 -31.35
C ARG A 241 1.95 8.78 -30.06
N THR A 242 1.23 7.72 -29.70
CA THR A 242 0.45 7.64 -28.45
C THR A 242 1.35 7.74 -27.23
N ARG A 243 2.50 7.05 -27.25
CA ARG A 243 3.49 7.13 -26.17
C ARG A 243 3.97 8.56 -25.95
N LEU A 244 4.41 9.25 -27.00
CA LEU A 244 4.88 10.63 -26.90
C LEU A 244 3.76 11.59 -26.47
N ALA A 245 2.53 11.40 -26.95
CA ALA A 245 1.39 12.22 -26.56
C ALA A 245 1.01 12.08 -25.08
N LEU A 246 1.18 10.90 -24.48
CA LEU A 246 1.01 10.70 -23.05
C LEU A 246 2.16 11.32 -22.26
N GLN A 247 3.40 11.04 -22.66
CA GLN A 247 4.59 11.50 -21.95
C GLN A 247 4.78 13.02 -21.99
N SER A 248 4.37 13.69 -23.07
CA SER A 248 4.49 15.14 -23.20
C SER A 248 3.70 15.90 -22.14
N ARG A 249 2.68 15.25 -21.55
CA ARG A 249 1.85 15.80 -20.47
C ARG A 249 2.46 15.63 -19.09
N TRP A 250 3.50 14.80 -18.96
CA TRP A 250 4.08 14.46 -17.67
C TRP A 250 5.21 15.39 -17.29
N ALA A 251 5.10 15.95 -16.08
CA ALA A 251 6.15 16.76 -15.51
C ALA A 251 7.43 15.93 -15.30
N CYS A 252 8.58 16.57 -15.47
CA CYS A 252 9.86 15.96 -15.16
C CYS A 252 9.99 15.80 -13.64
N LEU A 253 10.23 14.56 -13.18
CA LEU A 253 10.41 14.25 -11.76
C LEU A 253 11.49 15.12 -11.13
N TYR A 254 12.64 15.30 -11.80
CA TYR A 254 13.70 16.18 -11.32
C TYR A 254 13.23 17.62 -11.10
N GLY A 255 12.44 18.16 -12.05
CA GLY A 255 11.84 19.49 -11.92
C GLY A 255 10.91 19.60 -10.72
N LEU A 256 10.08 18.57 -10.49
CA LEU A 256 9.19 18.51 -9.32
C LEU A 256 9.93 18.42 -8.00
N LEU A 257 11.00 17.62 -7.94
CA LEU A 257 11.81 17.50 -6.73
C LEU A 257 12.53 18.81 -6.42
N ARG A 258 13.12 19.44 -7.43
CA ARG A 258 13.83 20.72 -7.30
C ARG A 258 12.95 21.81 -6.71
N SER A 259 11.70 21.92 -7.15
CA SER A 259 10.76 22.96 -6.69
C SER A 259 10.03 22.58 -5.39
N GLY A 260 9.68 21.31 -5.24
CA GLY A 260 8.74 20.84 -4.21
C GLY A 260 9.34 20.20 -2.96
N THR A 261 10.63 19.86 -2.99
CA THR A 261 11.28 19.06 -1.95
C THR A 261 12.61 19.69 -1.48
N PRO A 262 12.58 20.90 -0.90
CA PRO A 262 13.79 21.67 -0.56
C PRO A 262 14.73 20.96 0.43
N ASN A 263 14.21 20.06 1.28
CA ASN A 263 14.98 19.34 2.29
C ASN A 263 15.37 17.91 1.89
N LEU A 264 15.19 17.53 0.62
CA LEU A 264 15.51 16.19 0.13
C LEU A 264 17.02 15.94 0.21
N ARG A 265 17.39 14.83 0.86
CA ARG A 265 18.79 14.40 1.07
C ARG A 265 19.08 13.04 0.48
N ILE A 266 18.08 12.16 0.41
CA ILE A 266 18.25 10.78 -0.06
C ILE A 266 17.26 10.53 -1.21
N PHE A 267 17.78 10.09 -2.36
CA PHE A 267 16.98 9.65 -3.51
C PHE A 267 17.38 8.23 -3.90
N ASN A 268 16.42 7.29 -3.89
CA ASN A 268 16.64 5.88 -4.20
C ASN A 268 17.84 5.26 -3.46
N ASN A 269 17.90 5.49 -2.14
CA ASN A 269 18.96 5.01 -1.23
C ASN A 269 20.36 5.59 -1.51
N LYS A 270 20.47 6.67 -2.28
CA LYS A 270 21.71 7.42 -2.50
C LYS A 270 21.61 8.82 -1.91
N ALA A 271 22.67 9.28 -1.26
CA ALA A 271 22.75 10.66 -0.77
C ALA A 271 22.90 11.63 -1.96
N LEU A 272 22.18 12.73 -1.92
CA LEU A 272 22.26 13.80 -2.91
C LEU A 272 23.38 14.77 -2.56
N LEU A 273 24.12 15.23 -3.57
CA LEU A 273 25.13 16.28 -3.40
C LEU A 273 24.46 17.63 -3.09
N PRO A 274 25.09 18.55 -2.33
CA PRO A 274 24.45 19.82 -1.93
C PRO A 274 23.90 20.67 -3.08
N HIS A 275 24.55 20.62 -4.25
CA HIS A 275 24.19 21.36 -5.46
C HIS A 275 23.22 20.60 -6.39
N TRP A 276 22.64 19.48 -5.94
CA TRP A 276 21.78 18.63 -6.77
C TRP A 276 20.58 19.37 -7.38
N ARG A 277 20.16 20.49 -6.79
CA ARG A 277 19.05 21.32 -7.28
C ARG A 277 19.45 22.24 -8.42
N ASP A 278 20.72 22.60 -8.55
CA ASP A 278 21.18 23.56 -9.56
C ASP A 278 21.37 22.86 -10.90
N HIS A 279 21.94 21.66 -10.86
CA HIS A 279 22.22 20.82 -12.02
C HIS A 279 22.23 19.34 -11.63
N ALA A 280 21.79 18.50 -12.55
CA ALA A 280 21.80 17.06 -12.37
C ALA A 280 23.17 16.51 -12.80
N TYR A 281 23.93 16.00 -11.83
CA TYR A 281 25.20 15.31 -12.04
C TYR A 281 24.97 13.89 -12.59
N GLU A 282 26.03 13.23 -13.08
CA GLU A 282 25.92 11.98 -13.84
C GLU A 282 25.19 10.86 -13.08
N GLU A 283 25.52 10.62 -11.81
CA GLU A 283 24.88 9.58 -11.02
C GLU A 283 23.41 9.90 -10.72
N LEU A 284 23.06 11.18 -10.53
CA LEU A 284 21.67 11.59 -10.38
C LEU A 284 20.89 11.39 -11.69
N ASN A 285 21.49 11.72 -12.84
CA ASN A 285 20.89 11.43 -14.13
C ASN A 285 20.63 9.93 -14.30
N ALA A 286 21.59 9.07 -13.94
CA ALA A 286 21.40 7.61 -13.98
C ALA A 286 20.22 7.14 -13.10
N LEU A 287 20.05 7.71 -11.91
CA LEU A 287 18.87 7.43 -11.06
C LEU A 287 17.57 7.94 -11.69
N LEU A 288 17.59 9.11 -12.32
CA LEU A 288 16.43 9.70 -13.00
C LEU A 288 16.02 8.88 -14.24
N LEU A 289 16.96 8.31 -15.00
CA LEU A 289 16.65 7.38 -16.10
C LEU A 289 15.81 6.19 -15.61
N GLN A 290 16.06 5.72 -14.39
CA GLN A 290 15.36 4.58 -13.76
C GLN A 290 14.06 4.96 -13.04
N SER A 291 13.75 6.26 -12.92
CA SER A 291 12.71 6.76 -12.00
C SER A 291 11.72 7.70 -12.66
N CYS A 292 12.16 8.50 -13.62
CA CYS A 292 11.38 9.54 -14.27
C CYS A 292 10.75 9.01 -15.56
N TYR A 293 9.47 9.35 -15.76
CA TYR A 293 8.69 8.95 -16.92
C TYR A 293 8.69 9.99 -18.06
N CYS A 294 9.31 11.16 -17.87
CA CYS A 294 9.31 12.24 -18.85
C CYS A 294 10.20 11.93 -20.07
N ILE A 295 9.93 12.62 -21.18
CA ILE A 295 10.62 12.45 -22.48
C ILE A 295 12.14 12.67 -22.36
N GLN A 296 12.58 13.59 -21.50
CA GLN A 296 14.00 13.93 -21.36
C GLN A 296 14.84 12.80 -20.76
N HIS A 297 14.26 11.99 -19.87
CA HIS A 297 14.98 10.94 -19.17
C HIS A 297 14.68 9.55 -19.73
N SER A 298 13.51 9.32 -20.31
CA SER A 298 13.24 8.02 -20.91
C SER A 298 12.07 8.06 -21.86
N ASP A 299 12.24 7.39 -23.01
CA ASP A 299 11.17 7.10 -23.94
C ASP A 299 10.72 5.62 -23.88
N THR A 300 11.30 4.77 -23.03
CA THR A 300 11.14 3.30 -23.07
C THR A 300 10.38 2.65 -21.90
N TRP A 301 9.56 3.38 -21.14
CA TRP A 301 8.86 2.82 -19.97
C TRP A 301 7.70 1.84 -20.28
N LEU A 302 7.46 1.57 -21.56
CA LEU A 302 6.39 0.71 -22.07
C LEU A 302 6.90 -0.58 -22.76
N LEU A 303 8.20 -0.68 -23.05
CA LEU A 303 8.80 -1.83 -23.75
C LEU A 303 8.90 -3.05 -22.83
#